data_AF-A0A519YGZ1-F1
#
_entry.id   AF-A0A519YGZ1-F1
#
_cell.length_a   1.000
_cell.length_b   1.000
_cell.length_c   1.000
_cell.angle_alpha   90.00
_cell.angle_beta   90.00
_cell.angle_gamma   90.00
#
_symmetry.space_group_name_H-M   'P 1'
#
loop_
_entity.id
_entity.type
_entity.pdbx_description
1 polymer ?
#
loop_
_entity_poly.entity_id
_entity_poly.type
_entity_poly.pdbx_seq_one_letter_code
_entity_poly.pdbx_strand_id
1 'polypeptide(L)'
;RFRMLETLREYGYEKLEQTGEAVSLRRRHREWYEALALEAEAEWISADQLDWIARLKREQPNLREALEFCIDDDPAAGLRTAAALRWFWTSQGLYNEGRRWLDQLLARQSGPPTLEWVKALYCASVMANVQGDLHTGTTLVEEARALAAQTSDPMMRALVADADGMLALYRGDLARACSHLETARAEFSARRDRTLETSVLYLLGLAYGLSGSTDRSIECLERVLAITEQRGEKMYRSHSLWALGIAVWRQDDTDRAVQLLEQSLDLTRQVHSPRFAASSIEALAWITCERRDYARAATLMGAAESLARSVGGAVVIHSNLLVYHQNCEQDARKKLGVEAFEAAHRKGEQLGFDAAVAYALHQQPSSTSARGSDGPPRLTKRERQVADLIAEGLTNQSIADRLVISPRTAQGHVEHILAKLGFTSRTQVAAWVAEQARD
;
A
#
# COMPACT_ATOMS: atom_id res chain seq x y z
N ARG A 1 -14.42 -19.71 -8.87
CA ARG A 1 -13.00 -20.10 -8.74
C ARG A 1 -12.93 -21.26 -7.75
N PHE A 2 -12.35 -22.40 -8.15
CA PHE A 2 -12.30 -23.58 -7.30
C PHE A 2 -11.25 -23.37 -6.20
N ARG A 3 -11.58 -23.70 -4.95
CA ARG A 3 -10.60 -23.82 -3.87
C ARG A 3 -10.23 -25.30 -3.79
N MET A 4 -8.97 -25.63 -4.04
CA MET A 4 -8.45 -26.99 -3.97
C MET A 4 -7.69 -27.16 -2.65
N LEU A 5 -7.88 -28.29 -1.98
CA LEU A 5 -7.08 -28.65 -0.81
C LEU A 5 -5.63 -28.87 -1.25
N GLU A 6 -4.68 -28.46 -0.41
CA GLU A 6 -3.24 -28.57 -0.71
C GLU A 6 -2.84 -30.00 -1.09
N THR A 7 -3.37 -30.99 -0.38
CA THR A 7 -3.13 -32.41 -0.66
C THR A 7 -3.64 -32.86 -2.02
N LEU A 8 -4.75 -32.29 -2.51
CA LEU A 8 -5.25 -32.56 -3.86
C LEU A 8 -4.40 -31.85 -4.93
N ARG A 9 -3.84 -30.67 -4.60
CA ARG A 9 -2.92 -29.95 -5.48
C ARG A 9 -1.62 -30.74 -5.66
N GLU A 10 -1.02 -31.20 -4.56
CA GLU A 10 0.18 -32.04 -4.55
C GLU A 10 -0.02 -33.33 -5.35
N TYR A 11 -1.11 -34.07 -5.09
CA TYR A 11 -1.44 -35.26 -5.87
C TYR A 11 -1.63 -34.95 -7.36
N GLY A 12 -2.25 -33.81 -7.69
CA GLY A 12 -2.37 -33.33 -9.06
C GLY A 12 -1.02 -33.08 -9.72
N TYR A 13 -0.06 -32.48 -9.00
CA TYR A 13 1.30 -32.28 -9.48
C TYR A 13 2.03 -33.61 -9.70
N GLU A 14 1.96 -34.56 -8.76
CA GLU A 14 2.54 -35.88 -8.93
C GLU A 14 1.99 -36.60 -10.17
N LYS A 15 0.67 -36.49 -10.40
CA LYS A 15 0.05 -37.04 -11.60
C LYS A 15 0.49 -36.32 -12.87
N LEU A 16 0.66 -35.01 -12.82
CA LEU A 16 1.17 -34.23 -13.94
C LEU A 16 2.61 -34.64 -14.31
N GLU A 17 3.48 -34.84 -13.32
CA GLU A 17 4.85 -35.29 -13.56
C GLU A 17 4.88 -36.66 -14.25
N GLN A 18 3.97 -37.58 -13.87
CA GLN A 18 3.84 -38.89 -14.50
C GLN A 18 3.44 -38.84 -15.99
N THR A 19 2.84 -37.74 -16.46
CA THR A 19 2.48 -37.58 -17.88
C THR A 19 3.64 -37.13 -18.76
N GLY A 20 4.71 -36.58 -18.18
CA GLY A 20 5.78 -35.92 -18.93
C GLY A 20 5.43 -34.54 -19.50
N GLU A 21 4.19 -34.05 -19.33
CA GLU A 21 3.74 -32.75 -19.86
C GLU A 21 3.97 -31.57 -18.91
N ALA A 22 4.54 -31.81 -17.73
CA ALA A 22 4.68 -30.83 -16.66
C ALA A 22 5.36 -29.52 -17.09
N VAL A 23 6.48 -29.60 -17.81
CA VAL A 23 7.21 -28.40 -18.29
C VAL A 23 6.37 -27.59 -19.29
N SER A 24 5.70 -28.27 -20.23
CA SER A 24 4.84 -27.62 -21.22
C SER A 24 3.69 -26.86 -20.55
N LEU A 25 3.05 -27.48 -19.55
CA LEU A 25 1.95 -26.85 -18.82
C LEU A 25 2.42 -25.72 -17.90
N ARG A 26 3.61 -25.82 -17.29
CA ARG A 26 4.22 -24.70 -16.55
C ARG A 26 4.57 -23.51 -17.45
N ARG A 27 5.02 -23.75 -18.68
CA ARG A 27 5.22 -22.68 -19.69
C ARG A 27 3.91 -21.98 -20.05
N ARG A 28 2.85 -22.74 -20.35
CA ARG A 28 1.52 -22.18 -20.61
C ARG A 28 0.97 -21.39 -19.41
N HIS A 29 1.21 -21.89 -18.20
CA HIS A 29 0.85 -21.19 -16.97
C HIS A 29 1.61 -19.85 -16.87
N ARG A 30 2.94 -19.87 -17.03
CA ARG A 30 3.78 -18.66 -17.07
C ARG A 30 3.28 -17.66 -18.10
N GLU A 31 3.06 -18.08 -19.35
CA GLU A 31 2.57 -17.22 -20.44
C GLU A 31 1.22 -16.56 -20.09
N TRP A 32 0.30 -17.29 -19.47
CA TRP A 32 -0.98 -16.74 -19.03
C TRP A 32 -0.81 -15.67 -17.94
N TYR A 33 0.05 -15.92 -16.95
CA TYR A 33 0.29 -14.98 -15.86
C TYR A 33 1.14 -13.77 -16.26
N GLU A 34 2.05 -13.94 -17.23
CA GLU A 34 2.74 -12.83 -17.88
C GLU A 34 1.75 -11.93 -18.60
N ALA A 35 0.87 -12.49 -19.43
CA ALA A 35 -0.17 -11.74 -20.13
C ALA A 35 -1.11 -11.00 -19.16
N LEU A 36 -1.50 -11.66 -18.06
CA LEU A 36 -2.30 -11.04 -16.99
C LEU A 36 -1.60 -9.82 -16.38
N ALA A 37 -0.30 -9.93 -16.08
CA ALA A 37 0.47 -8.84 -15.48
C ALA A 37 0.62 -7.66 -16.44
N LEU A 38 0.88 -7.94 -17.72
CA LEU A 38 1.00 -6.92 -18.78
C LEU A 38 -0.33 -6.23 -19.06
N GLU A 39 -1.45 -6.95 -19.06
CA GLU A 39 -2.79 -6.38 -19.20
C GLU A 39 -3.10 -5.43 -18.02
N ALA A 40 -2.74 -5.83 -16.80
CA ALA A 40 -2.89 -4.98 -15.63
C ALA A 40 -2.01 -3.71 -15.66
N GLU A 41 -0.79 -3.80 -16.20
CA GLU A 41 0.09 -2.64 -16.42
C GLU A 41 -0.51 -1.67 -17.45
N ALA A 42 -1.03 -2.18 -18.56
CA ALA A 42 -1.64 -1.39 -19.62
C ALA A 42 -2.91 -0.66 -19.16
N GLU A 43 -3.73 -1.34 -18.35
CA GLU A 43 -4.95 -0.80 -17.77
C GLU A 43 -4.73 -0.11 -16.40
N TRP A 44 -3.47 0.14 -16.01
CA TRP A 44 -3.19 0.71 -14.69
C TRP A 44 -3.75 2.13 -14.55
N ILE A 45 -3.74 2.93 -15.63
CA ILE A 45 -4.35 4.27 -15.71
C ILE A 45 -5.77 4.15 -16.30
N SER A 46 -6.68 3.56 -15.53
CA SER A 46 -8.08 3.33 -15.91
C SER A 46 -9.01 3.30 -14.70
N ALA A 47 -10.32 3.21 -14.96
CA ALA A 47 -11.36 3.07 -13.94
C ALA A 47 -11.35 1.67 -13.31
N ASP A 48 -10.80 0.68 -14.02
CA ASP A 48 -10.72 -0.71 -13.61
C ASP A 48 -9.52 -0.97 -12.67
N GLN A 49 -8.75 0.07 -12.31
CA GLN A 49 -7.55 -0.03 -11.47
C GLN A 49 -7.81 -0.81 -10.16
N LEU A 50 -8.92 -0.54 -9.48
CA LEU A 50 -9.24 -1.23 -8.22
C LEU A 50 -9.59 -2.72 -8.46
N ASP A 51 -10.25 -3.02 -9.57
CA ASP A 51 -10.57 -4.39 -9.96
C ASP A 51 -9.29 -5.16 -10.33
N TRP A 52 -8.34 -4.50 -10.99
CA TRP A 52 -7.01 -5.04 -11.25
C TRP A 52 -6.24 -5.32 -9.96
N ILE A 53 -6.21 -4.38 -9.02
CA ILE A 53 -5.58 -4.59 -7.70
C ILE A 53 -6.21 -5.81 -7.00
N ALA A 54 -7.54 -5.89 -6.97
CA ALA A 54 -8.25 -7.01 -6.34
C ALA A 54 -7.98 -8.35 -7.05
N ARG A 55 -7.94 -8.34 -8.39
CA ARG A 55 -7.62 -9.52 -9.22
C ARG A 55 -6.19 -9.98 -8.97
N LEU A 56 -5.19 -9.10 -9.05
CA LEU A 56 -3.78 -9.42 -8.81
C LEU A 56 -3.55 -9.92 -7.38
N LYS A 57 -4.18 -9.32 -6.37
CA LYS A 57 -4.13 -9.82 -4.98
C LYS A 57 -4.65 -11.24 -4.86
N ARG A 58 -5.74 -11.57 -5.58
CA ARG A 58 -6.31 -12.93 -5.61
C ARG A 58 -5.48 -13.92 -6.43
N GLU A 59 -4.71 -13.44 -7.39
CA GLU A 59 -3.82 -14.24 -8.27
C GLU A 59 -2.38 -14.33 -7.76
N GLN A 60 -2.04 -13.61 -6.68
CA GLN A 60 -0.67 -13.53 -6.17
C GLN A 60 0.03 -14.90 -5.97
N PRO A 61 -0.60 -15.94 -5.40
CA PRO A 61 0.05 -17.24 -5.27
C PRO A 61 0.47 -17.84 -6.63
N ASN A 62 -0.37 -17.69 -7.65
CA ASN A 62 -0.06 -18.22 -8.97
C ASN A 62 0.97 -17.35 -9.71
N LEU A 63 0.94 -16.03 -9.51
CA LEU A 63 1.99 -15.13 -10.02
C LEU A 63 3.36 -15.49 -9.42
N ARG A 64 3.42 -15.83 -8.13
CA ARG A 64 4.64 -16.32 -7.47
C ARG A 64 5.14 -17.64 -8.09
N GLU A 65 4.24 -18.60 -8.30
CA GLU A 65 4.58 -19.87 -8.96
C GLU A 65 5.09 -19.67 -10.40
N ALA A 66 4.50 -18.73 -11.14
CA ALA A 66 4.96 -18.36 -12.48
C ALA A 66 6.36 -17.71 -12.44
N LEU A 67 6.59 -16.75 -11.54
CA LEU A 67 7.89 -16.09 -11.36
C LEU A 67 8.99 -17.06 -10.94
N GLU A 68 8.68 -17.98 -10.01
CA GLU A 68 9.61 -19.03 -9.58
C GLU A 68 10.05 -19.89 -10.78
N PHE A 69 9.10 -20.29 -11.63
CA PHE A 69 9.40 -21.06 -12.83
C PHE A 69 10.25 -20.27 -13.85
N CYS A 70 10.05 -18.95 -13.96
CA CYS A 70 10.84 -18.10 -14.85
C CYS A 70 12.33 -18.08 -14.50
N ILE A 71 12.71 -18.26 -13.23
CA ILE A 71 14.11 -18.12 -12.78
C ILE A 71 15.05 -19.05 -13.56
N ASP A 72 14.62 -20.29 -13.84
CA ASP A 72 15.44 -21.27 -14.54
C ASP A 72 14.99 -21.51 -16.01
N ASP A 73 13.72 -21.30 -16.36
CA ASP A 73 13.20 -21.55 -17.73
C ASP A 73 13.35 -20.34 -18.67
N ASP A 74 12.98 -19.14 -18.21
CA ASP A 74 12.99 -17.91 -19.02
C ASP A 74 13.06 -16.66 -18.13
N PRO A 75 14.28 -16.26 -17.70
CA PRO A 75 14.47 -15.10 -16.84
C PRO A 75 13.95 -13.81 -17.45
N ALA A 76 14.00 -13.66 -18.78
CA ALA A 76 13.53 -12.46 -19.47
C ALA A 76 12.00 -12.28 -19.35
N ALA A 77 11.23 -13.35 -19.50
CA ALA A 77 9.79 -13.32 -19.22
C ALA A 77 9.48 -13.06 -17.74
N GLY A 78 10.31 -13.60 -16.84
CA GLY A 78 10.26 -13.26 -15.43
C GLY A 78 10.43 -11.76 -15.20
N LEU A 79 11.42 -11.11 -15.83
CA LEU A 79 11.63 -9.66 -15.72
C LEU A 79 10.45 -8.86 -16.28
N ARG A 80 9.86 -9.24 -17.42
CA ARG A 80 8.65 -8.59 -17.96
C ARG A 80 7.50 -8.65 -16.98
N THR A 81 7.23 -9.84 -16.45
CA THR A 81 6.16 -10.07 -15.47
C THR A 81 6.42 -9.26 -14.19
N ALA A 82 7.62 -9.32 -13.64
CA ALA A 82 7.98 -8.61 -12.42
C ALA A 82 7.92 -7.08 -12.60
N ALA A 83 8.41 -6.55 -13.72
CA ALA A 83 8.34 -5.12 -14.01
C ALA A 83 6.89 -4.64 -14.14
N ALA A 84 6.02 -5.42 -14.80
CA ALA A 84 4.59 -5.11 -14.92
C ALA A 84 3.86 -5.10 -13.56
N LEU A 85 4.27 -5.96 -12.63
CA LEU A 85 3.71 -6.00 -11.27
C LEU A 85 4.20 -4.87 -10.34
N ARG A 86 5.14 -4.01 -10.78
CA ARG A 86 5.71 -2.94 -9.95
C ARG A 86 4.65 -2.06 -9.30
N TRP A 87 3.66 -1.58 -10.06
CA TRP A 87 2.63 -0.69 -9.52
C TRP A 87 1.70 -1.39 -8.54
N PHE A 88 1.37 -2.65 -8.80
CA PHE A 88 0.64 -3.49 -7.85
C PHE A 88 1.42 -3.59 -6.53
N TRP A 89 2.68 -3.98 -6.56
CA TRP A 89 3.51 -4.06 -5.35
C TRP A 89 3.62 -2.71 -4.65
N THR A 90 3.80 -1.63 -5.40
CA THR A 90 3.91 -0.26 -4.85
C THR A 90 2.63 0.19 -4.17
N SER A 91 1.47 -0.09 -4.78
CA SER A 91 0.16 0.27 -4.24
C SER A 91 -0.18 -0.48 -2.94
N GLN A 92 0.29 -1.73 -2.83
CA GLN A 92 -0.01 -2.61 -1.70
C GLN A 92 1.11 -2.66 -0.65
N GLY A 93 2.18 -1.86 -0.81
CA GLY A 93 3.33 -1.86 0.11
C GLY A 93 4.18 -3.12 0.08
N LEU A 94 4.10 -3.93 -0.99
CA LEU A 94 4.79 -5.22 -1.14
C LEU A 94 6.21 -5.05 -1.73
N TYR A 95 6.94 -4.03 -1.29
CA TYR A 95 8.25 -3.66 -1.85
C TYR A 95 9.28 -4.78 -1.71
N ASN A 96 9.34 -5.42 -0.53
CA ASN A 96 10.26 -6.53 -0.27
C ASN A 96 10.03 -7.72 -1.21
N GLU A 97 8.77 -8.04 -1.52
CA GLU A 97 8.46 -9.12 -2.45
C GLU A 97 8.91 -8.77 -3.86
N GLY A 98 8.59 -7.56 -4.33
CA GLY A 98 8.98 -7.10 -5.65
C GLY A 98 10.50 -7.08 -5.83
N ARG A 99 11.24 -6.53 -4.85
CA ARG A 99 12.71 -6.53 -4.85
C ARG A 99 13.27 -7.94 -4.88
N ARG A 100 12.78 -8.85 -4.02
CA ARG A 100 13.24 -10.24 -3.98
C ARG A 100 13.10 -10.96 -5.32
N TRP A 101 12.00 -10.76 -6.04
CA TRP A 101 11.81 -11.36 -7.37
C TRP A 101 12.73 -10.74 -8.41
N LEU A 102 12.83 -9.41 -8.45
CA LEU A 102 13.72 -8.71 -9.37
C LEU A 102 15.18 -9.11 -9.14
N ASP A 103 15.65 -9.15 -7.89
CA ASP A 103 17.03 -9.54 -7.55
C ASP A 103 17.37 -10.96 -8.04
N GLN A 104 16.48 -11.93 -7.82
CA GLN A 104 16.68 -13.31 -8.29
C GLN A 104 16.71 -13.41 -9.81
N LEU A 105 15.85 -12.67 -10.51
CA LEU A 105 15.79 -12.69 -11.98
C LEU A 105 16.94 -11.92 -12.63
N LEU A 106 17.38 -10.82 -12.02
CA LEU A 106 18.53 -10.01 -12.44
C LEU A 106 19.83 -10.81 -12.29
N ALA A 107 19.96 -11.60 -11.22
CA ALA A 107 21.11 -12.48 -11.01
C ALA A 107 21.29 -13.57 -12.10
N ARG A 108 20.24 -13.83 -12.90
CA ARG A 108 20.28 -14.78 -14.03
C ARG A 108 20.54 -14.11 -15.38
N GLN A 109 20.58 -12.78 -15.45
CA GLN A 109 20.81 -12.07 -16.71
C GLN A 109 22.27 -12.20 -17.16
N SER A 110 22.44 -12.45 -18.44
CA SER A 110 23.74 -12.49 -19.11
C SER A 110 23.58 -12.10 -20.57
N GLY A 111 24.64 -11.56 -21.17
CA GLY A 111 24.64 -11.13 -22.56
C GLY A 111 24.38 -9.62 -22.74
N PRO A 112 23.95 -9.18 -23.95
CA PRO A 112 23.77 -7.77 -24.25
C PRO A 112 22.60 -7.16 -23.46
N PRO A 113 22.66 -5.86 -23.12
CA PRO A 113 21.57 -5.19 -22.43
C PRO A 113 20.25 -5.26 -23.21
N THR A 114 19.17 -5.62 -22.52
CA THR A 114 17.80 -5.60 -23.05
C THR A 114 16.97 -4.54 -22.35
N LEU A 115 15.85 -4.15 -22.97
CA LEU A 115 14.95 -3.16 -22.39
C LEU A 115 14.36 -3.68 -21.07
N GLU A 116 14.04 -4.97 -21.02
CA GLU A 116 13.50 -5.67 -19.85
C GLU A 116 14.48 -5.63 -18.68
N TRP A 117 15.78 -5.81 -18.96
CA TRP A 117 16.82 -5.73 -17.94
C TRP A 117 16.92 -4.32 -17.36
N VAL A 118 17.00 -3.29 -18.21
CA VAL A 118 17.06 -1.89 -17.74
C VAL A 118 15.77 -1.51 -17.01
N LYS A 119 14.61 -1.92 -17.52
CA LYS A 119 13.31 -1.68 -16.86
C LYS A 119 13.25 -2.34 -15.49
N ALA A 120 13.79 -3.55 -15.33
CA ALA A 120 13.86 -4.24 -14.04
C ALA A 120 14.76 -3.52 -13.03
N LEU A 121 15.96 -3.07 -13.44
CA LEU A 121 16.84 -2.24 -12.59
C LEU A 121 16.17 -0.92 -12.19
N TYR A 122 15.47 -0.27 -13.12
CA TYR A 122 14.62 0.87 -12.82
C TYR A 122 13.57 0.52 -11.76
N CYS A 123 12.78 -0.55 -11.94
CA CYS A 123 11.76 -0.95 -10.97
C CYS A 123 12.34 -1.25 -9.57
N ALA A 124 13.47 -1.97 -9.51
CA ALA A 124 14.14 -2.33 -8.28
C ALA A 124 14.70 -1.09 -7.55
N SER A 125 15.35 -0.18 -8.28
CA SER A 125 15.91 1.05 -7.72
C SER A 125 14.82 1.97 -7.17
N VAL A 126 13.70 2.11 -7.88
CA VAL A 126 12.52 2.85 -7.43
C VAL A 126 11.99 2.30 -6.11
N MET A 127 11.85 0.97 -5.98
CA MET A 127 11.38 0.35 -4.74
C MET A 127 12.39 0.49 -3.59
N ALA A 128 13.69 0.36 -3.86
CA ALA A 128 14.74 0.58 -2.87
C ALA A 128 14.72 2.02 -2.34
N ASN A 129 14.64 3.00 -3.24
CA ASN A 129 14.57 4.42 -2.88
C ASN A 129 13.34 4.76 -2.04
N VAL A 130 12.17 4.19 -2.38
CA VAL A 130 10.93 4.33 -1.60
C VAL A 130 11.08 3.80 -0.17
N GLN A 131 11.82 2.71 0.02
CA GLN A 131 12.08 2.14 1.35
C GLN A 131 13.20 2.89 2.12
N GLY A 132 13.77 3.94 1.54
CA GLY A 132 14.91 4.67 2.13
C GLY A 132 16.25 3.96 1.97
N ASP A 133 16.31 2.83 1.25
CA ASP A 133 17.54 2.11 0.94
C ASP A 133 18.23 2.77 -0.27
N LEU A 134 18.72 3.99 -0.04
CA LEU A 134 19.38 4.79 -1.05
C LEU A 134 20.71 4.17 -1.49
N HIS A 135 21.33 3.32 -0.66
CA HIS A 135 22.55 2.62 -1.03
C HIS A 135 22.29 1.63 -2.17
N THR A 136 21.37 0.68 -1.98
CA THR A 136 20.99 -0.24 -3.05
C THR A 136 20.38 0.49 -4.24
N GLY A 137 19.56 1.53 -4.01
CA GLY A 137 19.04 2.37 -5.09
C GLY A 137 20.15 2.99 -5.95
N THR A 138 21.26 3.42 -5.34
CA THR A 138 22.42 3.97 -6.06
C THR A 138 23.11 2.92 -6.92
N THR A 139 23.40 1.75 -6.34
CA THR A 139 24.07 0.66 -7.06
C THR A 139 23.27 0.22 -8.29
N LEU A 140 21.96 0.06 -8.15
CA LEU A 140 21.07 -0.34 -9.25
C LEU A 140 21.00 0.72 -10.35
N VAL A 141 20.98 2.01 -10.00
CA VAL A 141 21.00 3.12 -10.97
C VAL A 141 22.34 3.19 -11.72
N GLU A 142 23.45 2.96 -11.02
CA GLU A 142 24.80 2.91 -11.62
C GLU A 142 24.94 1.75 -12.60
N GLU A 143 24.43 0.57 -12.23
CA GLU A 143 24.37 -0.59 -13.12
C GLU A 143 23.51 -0.29 -14.35
N ALA A 144 22.31 0.26 -14.17
CA ALA A 144 21.43 0.61 -15.27
C ALA A 144 22.07 1.64 -16.21
N ARG A 145 22.82 2.61 -15.67
CA ARG A 145 23.60 3.58 -16.45
C ARG A 145 24.72 2.92 -17.25
N ALA A 146 25.44 1.97 -16.66
CA ALA A 146 26.49 1.22 -17.35
C ALA A 146 25.92 0.37 -18.51
N LEU A 147 24.73 -0.19 -18.34
CA LEU A 147 24.02 -0.91 -19.41
C LEU A 147 23.51 0.06 -20.49
N ALA A 148 22.88 1.16 -20.11
CA ALA A 148 22.37 2.16 -21.04
C ALA A 148 23.49 2.84 -21.87
N ALA A 149 24.72 2.93 -21.35
CA ALA A 149 25.87 3.43 -22.08
C ALA A 149 26.30 2.54 -23.27
N GLN A 150 25.89 1.26 -23.27
CA GLN A 150 26.20 0.30 -24.34
C GLN A 150 25.16 0.29 -25.46
N THR A 151 24.10 1.10 -25.35
CA THR A 151 22.98 1.12 -26.28
C THR A 151 22.62 2.55 -26.70
N SER A 152 22.00 2.68 -27.88
CA SER A 152 21.40 3.94 -28.33
C SER A 152 19.89 3.98 -28.14
N ASP A 153 19.29 2.97 -27.49
CA ASP A 153 17.85 2.91 -27.24
C ASP A 153 17.38 4.12 -26.40
N PRO A 154 16.51 4.99 -26.95
CA PRO A 154 15.98 6.15 -26.23
C PRO A 154 15.17 5.76 -24.99
N MET A 155 14.42 4.65 -25.02
CA MET A 155 13.60 4.20 -23.90
C MET A 155 14.48 3.72 -22.74
N MET A 156 15.55 2.96 -23.01
CA MET A 156 16.48 2.55 -21.95
C MET A 156 17.12 3.76 -21.27
N ARG A 157 17.51 4.78 -22.05
CA ARG A 157 18.06 6.03 -21.50
C ARG A 157 17.03 6.82 -20.70
N ALA A 158 15.78 6.85 -21.13
CA ALA A 158 14.70 7.52 -20.40
C ALA A 158 14.38 6.83 -19.07
N LEU A 159 14.36 5.49 -19.03
CA LEU A 159 14.18 4.74 -17.78
C LEU A 159 15.32 4.98 -16.79
N VAL A 160 16.57 5.05 -17.26
CA VAL A 160 17.72 5.41 -16.40
C VAL A 160 17.60 6.85 -15.92
N ALA A 161 17.20 7.80 -16.77
CA ALA A 161 16.98 9.17 -16.36
C ALA A 161 15.86 9.29 -15.31
N ASP A 162 14.76 8.54 -15.44
CA ASP A 162 13.71 8.50 -14.42
C ASP A 162 14.24 7.93 -13.09
N ALA A 163 15.05 6.87 -13.15
CA ALA A 163 15.70 6.26 -11.98
C ALA A 163 16.64 7.25 -11.27
N ASP A 164 17.48 7.96 -12.04
CA ASP A 164 18.39 9.00 -11.56
C ASP A 164 17.62 10.16 -10.92
N GLY A 165 16.55 10.61 -11.57
CA GLY A 165 15.68 11.67 -11.09
C GLY A 165 15.01 11.30 -9.76
N MET A 166 14.51 10.08 -9.65
CA MET A 166 13.90 9.58 -8.42
C MET A 166 14.93 9.42 -7.29
N LEU A 167 16.12 8.89 -7.57
CA LEU A 167 17.20 8.80 -6.57
C LEU A 167 17.61 10.19 -6.07
N ALA A 168 17.77 11.17 -6.97
CA ALA A 168 18.08 12.54 -6.62
C ALA A 168 16.98 13.18 -5.75
N LEU A 169 15.70 12.92 -6.07
CA LEU A 169 14.56 13.40 -5.30
C LEU A 169 14.59 12.90 -3.85
N TYR A 170 14.84 11.61 -3.62
CA TYR A 170 14.91 11.05 -2.26
C TYR A 170 16.18 11.44 -1.50
N ARG A 171 17.28 11.73 -2.20
CA ARG A 171 18.47 12.35 -1.60
C ARG A 171 18.29 13.81 -1.25
N GLY A 172 17.26 14.47 -1.80
CA GLY A 172 17.01 15.90 -1.64
C GLY A 172 17.75 16.79 -2.65
N ASP A 173 18.43 16.23 -3.65
CA ASP A 173 19.02 17.00 -4.76
C ASP A 173 17.95 17.32 -5.80
N LEU A 174 17.13 18.32 -5.48
CA LEU A 174 15.95 18.67 -6.27
C LEU A 174 16.30 19.21 -7.66
N ALA A 175 17.43 19.89 -7.80
CA ALA A 175 17.87 20.42 -9.10
C ALA A 175 18.19 19.28 -10.08
N ARG A 176 18.95 18.27 -9.62
CA ARG A 176 19.20 17.07 -10.45
C ARG A 176 17.94 16.26 -10.67
N ALA A 177 17.08 16.14 -9.66
CA ALA A 177 15.80 15.46 -9.80
C ALA A 177 14.98 16.04 -10.96
N CYS A 178 14.76 17.35 -10.98
CA CYS A 178 14.02 18.02 -12.05
C CYS A 178 14.65 17.79 -13.43
N SER A 179 15.97 17.97 -13.57
CA SER A 179 16.69 17.81 -14.85
C SER A 179 16.55 16.39 -15.43
N HIS A 180 16.77 15.38 -14.59
CA HIS A 180 16.67 13.99 -15.02
C HIS A 180 15.24 13.57 -15.35
N LEU A 181 14.26 13.98 -14.52
CA LEU A 181 12.85 13.67 -14.76
C LEU A 181 12.30 14.42 -16.01
N GLU A 182 12.75 15.64 -16.29
CA GLU A 182 12.41 16.37 -17.52
C GLU A 182 12.90 15.62 -18.77
N THR A 183 14.10 15.03 -18.71
CA THR A 183 14.67 14.21 -19.78
C THR A 183 13.83 12.96 -20.02
N ALA A 184 13.46 12.23 -18.96
CA ALA A 184 12.62 11.04 -19.07
C ALA A 184 11.22 11.37 -19.63
N ARG A 185 10.61 12.47 -19.17
CA ARG A 185 9.28 12.91 -19.60
C ARG A 185 9.18 13.11 -21.11
N ALA A 186 10.21 13.66 -21.75
CA ALA A 186 10.20 13.90 -23.19
C ALA A 186 9.97 12.60 -23.99
N GLU A 187 10.65 11.52 -23.61
CA GLU A 187 10.53 10.21 -24.28
C GLU A 187 9.20 9.53 -23.96
N PHE A 188 8.77 9.51 -22.70
CA PHE A 188 7.50 8.89 -22.31
C PHE A 188 6.30 9.56 -23.00
N SER A 189 6.34 10.90 -23.13
CA SER A 189 5.32 11.67 -23.86
C SER A 189 5.32 11.34 -25.36
N ALA A 190 6.51 11.26 -25.97
CA ALA A 190 6.65 10.97 -27.41
C ALA A 190 6.05 9.60 -27.78
N ARG A 191 6.20 8.61 -26.90
CA ARG A 191 5.69 7.25 -27.09
C ARG A 191 4.27 7.03 -26.58
N ARG A 192 3.68 8.04 -25.93
CA ARG A 192 2.34 7.99 -25.32
C ARG A 192 2.19 6.85 -24.30
N ASP A 193 3.27 6.56 -23.57
CA ASP A 193 3.21 5.63 -22.44
C ASP A 193 2.56 6.35 -21.25
N ARG A 194 1.24 6.15 -21.10
CA ARG A 194 0.45 6.90 -20.12
C ARG A 194 0.88 6.61 -18.68
N THR A 195 1.26 5.37 -18.39
CA THR A 195 1.60 4.97 -17.03
C THR A 195 2.92 5.60 -16.60
N LEU A 196 3.93 5.57 -17.46
CA LEU A 196 5.20 6.26 -17.21
C LEU A 196 5.08 7.79 -17.28
N GLU A 197 4.29 8.33 -18.22
CA GLU A 197 4.03 9.77 -18.32
C GLU A 197 3.35 10.32 -17.05
N THR A 198 2.32 9.63 -16.55
CA THR A 198 1.63 10.03 -15.31
C THR A 198 2.57 9.96 -14.11
N SER A 199 3.37 8.89 -14.03
CA SER A 199 4.36 8.70 -12.97
C SER A 199 5.41 9.81 -12.93
N VAL A 200 6.02 10.14 -14.09
CA VAL A 200 7.08 11.15 -14.17
C VAL A 200 6.54 12.56 -13.95
N LEU A 201 5.32 12.87 -14.42
CA LEU A 201 4.67 14.16 -14.15
C LEU A 201 4.40 14.36 -12.67
N TYR A 202 3.94 13.32 -11.96
CA TYR A 202 3.78 13.36 -10.51
C TYR A 202 5.13 13.63 -9.80
N LEU A 203 6.19 12.91 -10.18
CA LEU A 203 7.52 13.09 -9.59
C LEU A 203 8.09 14.48 -9.87
N LEU A 204 7.90 15.02 -11.07
CA LEU A 204 8.27 16.40 -11.41
C LEU A 204 7.50 17.42 -10.59
N GLY A 205 6.18 17.24 -10.49
CA GLY A 205 5.33 18.09 -9.67
C GLY A 205 5.81 18.16 -8.23
N LEU A 206 6.14 17.00 -7.65
CA LEU A 206 6.72 16.92 -6.31
C LEU A 206 8.10 17.58 -6.22
N ALA A 207 9.00 17.32 -7.17
CA ALA A 207 10.34 17.90 -7.18
C ALA A 207 10.31 19.44 -7.26
N TYR A 208 9.50 20.01 -8.17
CA TYR A 208 9.30 21.45 -8.27
C TYR A 208 8.66 22.04 -7.02
N GLY A 209 7.67 21.35 -6.45
CA GLY A 209 7.00 21.79 -5.24
C GLY A 209 7.98 21.88 -4.07
N LEU A 210 8.81 20.85 -3.90
CA LEU A 210 9.87 20.84 -2.89
C LEU A 210 10.93 21.93 -3.16
N SER A 211 11.26 22.23 -4.42
CA SER A 211 12.26 23.24 -4.79
C SER A 211 11.73 24.68 -4.74
N GLY A 212 10.46 24.88 -4.40
CA GLY A 212 9.81 26.19 -4.33
C GLY A 212 9.32 26.71 -5.69
N SER A 213 9.48 25.95 -6.78
CA SER A 213 8.96 26.28 -8.12
C SER A 213 7.47 25.97 -8.22
N THR A 214 6.66 26.64 -7.41
CA THR A 214 5.27 26.24 -7.17
C THR A 214 4.41 26.27 -8.41
N ASP A 215 4.55 27.26 -9.29
CA ASP A 215 3.77 27.32 -10.54
C ASP A 215 4.01 26.09 -11.43
N ARG A 216 5.28 25.66 -11.56
CA ARG A 216 5.65 24.44 -12.32
C ARG A 216 5.15 23.16 -11.63
N SER A 217 5.13 23.17 -10.29
CA SER A 217 4.56 22.09 -9.49
C SER A 217 3.08 21.92 -9.78
N ILE A 218 2.32 23.01 -9.66
CA ILE A 218 0.87 23.05 -9.92
C ILE A 218 0.58 22.59 -11.35
N GLU A 219 1.28 23.13 -12.35
CA GLU A 219 1.09 22.73 -13.75
C GLU A 219 1.25 21.21 -13.96
N CYS A 220 2.31 20.61 -13.39
CA CYS A 220 2.53 19.17 -13.52
C CYS A 220 1.46 18.35 -12.82
N LEU A 221 1.09 18.74 -11.59
CA LEU A 221 0.12 18.02 -10.76
C LEU A 221 -1.30 18.13 -11.34
N GLU A 222 -1.70 19.29 -11.84
CA GLU A 222 -3.00 19.48 -12.51
C GLU A 222 -3.11 18.63 -13.78
N ARG A 223 -2.02 18.46 -14.54
CA ARG A 223 -2.00 17.54 -15.68
C ARG A 223 -2.22 16.08 -15.26
N VAL A 224 -1.60 15.65 -14.15
CA VAL A 224 -1.86 14.31 -13.59
C VAL A 224 -3.32 14.19 -13.14
N LEU A 225 -3.86 15.19 -12.45
CA LEU A 225 -5.26 15.19 -12.01
C LEU A 225 -6.22 15.09 -13.20
N ALA A 226 -5.97 15.83 -14.29
CA ALA A 226 -6.79 15.77 -15.50
C ALA A 226 -6.76 14.38 -16.16
N ILE A 227 -5.58 13.76 -16.29
CA ILE A 227 -5.43 12.40 -16.84
C ILE A 227 -6.17 11.39 -15.98
N THR A 228 -5.95 11.43 -14.67
CA THR A 228 -6.47 10.45 -13.73
C THR A 228 -7.98 10.60 -13.52
N GLU A 229 -8.51 11.82 -13.49
CA GLU A 229 -9.94 12.09 -13.43
C GLU A 229 -10.68 11.61 -14.67
N GLN A 230 -10.17 11.92 -15.86
CA GLN A 230 -10.77 11.46 -17.12
C GLN A 230 -10.82 9.93 -17.19
N ARG A 231 -9.82 9.26 -16.61
CA ARG A 231 -9.67 7.80 -16.66
C ARG A 231 -10.29 7.07 -15.48
N GLY A 232 -10.64 7.75 -14.39
CA GLY A 232 -11.09 7.11 -13.16
C GLY A 232 -9.97 6.45 -12.35
N GLU A 233 -8.70 6.77 -12.65
CA GLU A 233 -7.53 6.30 -11.91
C GLU A 233 -7.49 7.00 -10.54
N LYS A 234 -7.20 6.25 -9.47
CA LYS A 234 -7.32 6.76 -8.10
C LYS A 234 -5.98 6.92 -7.38
N MET A 235 -4.99 6.11 -7.71
CA MET A 235 -3.71 6.07 -7.01
C MET A 235 -2.87 7.32 -7.31
N TYR A 236 -2.53 7.60 -8.56
CA TYR A 236 -1.82 8.84 -8.90
C TYR A 236 -2.67 10.09 -8.65
N ARG A 237 -4.00 9.98 -8.73
CA ARG A 237 -4.89 11.07 -8.33
C ARG A 237 -4.71 11.44 -6.85
N SER A 238 -4.71 10.45 -5.94
CA SER A 238 -4.49 10.72 -4.52
C SER A 238 -3.09 11.27 -4.25
N HIS A 239 -2.07 10.71 -4.90
CA HIS A 239 -0.69 11.16 -4.73
C HIS A 239 -0.50 12.62 -5.17
N SER A 240 -1.11 13.01 -6.30
CA SER A 240 -1.04 14.39 -6.79
C SER A 240 -1.81 15.37 -5.93
N LEU A 241 -2.96 14.97 -5.38
CA LEU A 241 -3.69 15.79 -4.40
C LEU A 241 -2.86 16.02 -3.14
N TRP A 242 -2.17 14.99 -2.64
CA TRP A 242 -1.25 15.14 -1.52
C TRP A 242 -0.11 16.12 -1.85
N ALA A 243 0.58 15.92 -2.99
CA ALA A 243 1.68 16.78 -3.39
C ALA A 243 1.24 18.24 -3.60
N LEU A 244 0.05 18.46 -4.16
CA LEU A 244 -0.53 19.78 -4.34
C LEU A 244 -0.89 20.41 -2.99
N GLY A 245 -1.45 19.61 -2.06
CA GLY A 245 -1.72 20.03 -0.68
C GLY A 245 -0.47 20.53 0.04
N ILE A 246 0.65 19.82 -0.09
CA ILE A 246 1.95 20.26 0.44
C ILE A 246 2.42 21.56 -0.24
N ALA A 247 2.31 21.65 -1.57
CA ALA A 247 2.76 22.83 -2.30
C ALA A 247 2.00 24.10 -1.88
N VAL A 248 0.68 24.04 -1.77
CA VAL A 248 -0.15 25.20 -1.38
C VAL A 248 -0.06 25.51 0.12
N TRP A 249 0.12 24.49 0.98
CA TRP A 249 0.38 24.71 2.41
C TRP A 249 1.65 25.53 2.63
N ARG A 250 2.72 25.24 1.86
CA ARG A 250 3.98 25.99 1.92
C ARG A 250 3.87 27.43 1.35
N GLN A 251 2.74 27.77 0.74
CA GLN A 251 2.37 29.13 0.34
C GLN A 251 1.37 29.79 1.31
N ASP A 252 1.24 29.24 2.53
CA ASP A 252 0.32 29.70 3.58
C ASP A 252 -1.18 29.53 3.25
N ASP A 253 -1.56 28.87 2.15
CA ASP A 253 -2.96 28.52 1.85
C ASP A 253 -3.36 27.22 2.57
N THR A 254 -3.46 27.34 3.89
CA THR A 254 -3.72 26.22 4.79
C THR A 254 -5.09 25.58 4.56
N ASP A 255 -6.12 26.38 4.27
CA ASP A 255 -7.48 25.86 4.08
C ASP A 255 -7.59 25.05 2.79
N ARG A 256 -6.96 25.51 1.70
CA ARG A 256 -6.90 24.72 0.47
C ARG A 256 -6.08 23.45 0.66
N ALA A 257 -4.98 23.52 1.40
CA ALA A 257 -4.15 22.35 1.71
C ALA A 257 -4.95 21.26 2.41
N VAL A 258 -5.71 21.61 3.46
CA VAL A 258 -6.55 20.66 4.18
C VAL A 258 -7.55 19.99 3.25
N GLN A 259 -8.27 20.75 2.42
CA GLN A 259 -9.23 20.18 1.46
C GLN A 259 -8.58 19.16 0.51
N LEU A 260 -7.40 19.48 -0.02
CA LEU A 260 -6.67 18.59 -0.94
C LEU A 260 -6.17 17.32 -0.23
N LEU A 261 -5.65 17.45 0.99
CA LEU A 261 -5.18 16.33 1.80
C LEU A 261 -6.33 15.41 2.22
N GLU A 262 -7.50 15.96 2.55
CA GLU A 262 -8.70 15.18 2.86
C GLU A 262 -9.23 14.42 1.62
N GLN A 263 -9.24 15.04 0.44
CA GLN A 263 -9.58 14.37 -0.81
C GLN A 263 -8.57 13.25 -1.16
N SER A 264 -7.27 13.49 -0.93
CA SER A 264 -6.23 12.47 -1.07
C SER A 264 -6.50 11.27 -0.16
N LEU A 265 -6.88 11.52 1.10
CA LEU A 265 -7.20 10.46 2.06
C LEU A 265 -8.43 9.64 1.65
N ASP A 266 -9.47 10.29 1.12
CA ASP A 266 -10.67 9.60 0.64
C ASP A 266 -10.39 8.64 -0.51
N LEU A 267 -9.55 9.04 -1.45
CA LEU A 267 -9.12 8.17 -2.55
C LEU A 267 -8.18 7.07 -2.05
N THR A 268 -7.26 7.42 -1.16
CA THR A 268 -6.31 6.46 -0.58
C THR A 268 -7.01 5.37 0.24
N ARG A 269 -8.11 5.72 0.91
CA ARG A 269 -9.00 4.77 1.59
C ARG A 269 -9.60 3.75 0.62
N GLN A 270 -9.98 4.16 -0.59
CA GLN A 270 -10.52 3.26 -1.62
C GLN A 270 -9.45 2.35 -2.23
N VAL A 271 -8.22 2.86 -2.40
CA VAL A 271 -7.08 2.09 -2.94
C VAL A 271 -6.49 1.14 -1.88
N HIS A 272 -6.80 1.37 -0.60
CA HIS A 272 -6.17 0.72 0.55
C HIS A 272 -4.64 0.82 0.52
N SER A 273 -4.12 2.04 0.44
CA SER A 273 -2.68 2.32 0.45
C SER A 273 -2.25 2.95 1.80
N PRO A 274 -1.76 2.15 2.78
CA PRO A 274 -1.34 2.64 4.10
C PRO A 274 -0.24 3.70 4.03
N ARG A 275 0.66 3.59 3.05
CA ARG A 275 1.76 4.53 2.86
C ARG A 275 1.26 5.95 2.58
N PHE A 276 0.36 6.11 1.60
CA PHE A 276 -0.12 7.44 1.23
C PHE A 276 -1.14 7.99 2.23
N ALA A 277 -1.81 7.10 2.97
CA ALA A 277 -2.61 7.50 4.12
C ALA A 277 -1.70 8.08 5.20
N ALA A 278 -0.60 7.41 5.53
CA ALA A 278 0.40 7.92 6.47
C ALA A 278 0.91 9.31 6.05
N SER A 279 1.33 9.49 4.79
CA SER A 279 1.84 10.78 4.31
C SER A 279 0.79 11.92 4.37
N SER A 280 -0.48 11.61 4.12
CA SER A 280 -1.55 12.62 4.19
C SER A 280 -1.97 12.93 5.62
N ILE A 281 -2.03 11.92 6.51
CA ILE A 281 -2.28 12.09 7.95
C ILE A 281 -1.15 12.90 8.59
N GLU A 282 0.09 12.62 8.23
CA GLU A 282 1.26 13.34 8.74
C GLU A 282 1.22 14.83 8.36
N ALA A 283 0.91 15.13 7.10
CA ALA A 283 0.75 16.52 6.66
C ALA A 283 -0.39 17.24 7.42
N LEU A 284 -1.52 16.55 7.66
CA LEU A 284 -2.60 17.07 8.49
C LEU A 284 -2.17 17.25 9.95
N ALA A 285 -1.26 16.43 10.47
CA ALA A 285 -0.71 16.58 11.80
C ALA A 285 0.08 17.89 11.92
N TRP A 286 0.93 18.21 10.94
CA TRP A 286 1.69 19.46 10.91
C TRP A 286 0.77 20.68 10.90
N ILE A 287 -0.22 20.70 10.01
CA ILE A 287 -1.23 21.77 9.93
C ILE A 287 -2.01 21.91 11.25
N THR A 288 -2.36 20.78 11.87
CA THR A 288 -3.07 20.75 13.16
C THR A 288 -2.21 21.33 14.29
N CYS A 289 -0.90 21.06 14.26
CA CYS A 289 0.07 21.61 15.19
C CYS A 289 0.22 23.13 15.03
N GLU A 290 0.27 23.64 13.79
CA GLU A 290 0.27 25.09 13.50
C GLU A 290 -1.00 25.77 14.03
N ARG A 291 -2.15 25.09 13.93
CA ARG A 291 -3.44 25.51 14.52
C ARG A 291 -3.51 25.35 16.04
N ARG A 292 -2.43 24.89 16.68
CA ARG A 292 -2.25 24.73 18.14
C ARG A 292 -3.12 23.66 18.80
N ASP A 293 -3.68 22.74 18.03
CA ASP A 293 -4.32 21.53 18.56
C ASP A 293 -3.27 20.43 18.72
N TYR A 294 -2.35 20.63 19.66
CA TYR A 294 -1.18 19.78 19.86
C TYR A 294 -1.55 18.34 20.21
N ALA A 295 -2.65 18.13 20.96
CA ALA A 295 -3.09 16.79 21.35
C ALA A 295 -3.57 16.00 20.13
N ARG A 296 -4.37 16.64 19.26
CA ARG A 296 -4.80 15.99 18.01
C ARG A 296 -3.63 15.76 17.07
N ALA A 297 -2.72 16.72 16.93
CA ALA A 297 -1.51 16.57 16.14
C ALA A 297 -0.69 15.34 16.58
N ALA A 298 -0.44 15.18 17.88
CA ALA A 298 0.26 14.01 18.42
C ALA A 298 -0.45 12.68 18.11
N THR A 299 -1.79 12.63 18.17
CA THR A 299 -2.55 11.44 17.76
C THR A 299 -2.46 11.17 16.26
N LEU A 300 -2.46 12.20 15.41
CA LEU A 300 -2.28 12.01 13.96
C LEU A 300 -0.87 11.50 13.64
N MET A 301 0.16 12.04 14.27
CA MET A 301 1.54 11.57 14.12
C MET A 301 1.66 10.08 14.47
N GLY A 302 1.16 9.65 15.63
CA GLY A 302 1.21 8.25 16.02
C GLY A 302 0.46 7.33 15.06
N ALA A 303 -0.66 7.79 14.50
CA ALA A 303 -1.38 7.04 13.47
C ALA A 303 -0.58 6.94 12.16
N ALA A 304 0.00 8.05 11.69
CA ALA A 304 0.81 8.08 10.48
C ALA A 304 2.05 7.16 10.60
N GLU A 305 2.76 7.22 11.73
CA GLU A 305 3.91 6.36 12.01
C GLU A 305 3.55 4.88 12.05
N SER A 306 2.45 4.51 12.72
CA SER A 306 1.97 3.13 12.77
C SER A 306 1.64 2.59 11.37
N LEU A 307 0.96 3.39 10.54
CA LEU A 307 0.66 3.03 9.16
C LEU A 307 1.92 2.90 8.29
N ALA A 308 2.87 3.83 8.39
CA ALA A 308 4.12 3.74 7.65
C ALA A 308 4.93 2.48 8.05
N ARG A 309 5.00 2.20 9.35
CA ARG A 309 5.67 1.01 9.91
C ARG A 309 5.03 -0.30 9.43
N SER A 310 3.70 -0.33 9.27
CA SER A 310 2.97 -1.53 8.80
C SER A 310 3.36 -1.98 7.39
N VAL A 311 3.91 -1.07 6.57
CA VAL A 311 4.40 -1.35 5.21
C VAL A 311 5.93 -1.27 5.12
N GLY A 312 6.63 -1.27 6.25
CA GLY A 312 8.10 -1.25 6.33
C GLY A 312 8.74 0.05 5.82
N GLY A 313 8.05 1.19 5.94
CA GLY A 313 8.53 2.50 5.50
C GLY A 313 8.67 3.52 6.64
N ALA A 314 9.36 4.62 6.34
CA ALA A 314 9.39 5.81 7.20
C ALA A 314 8.16 6.67 6.96
N VAL A 315 7.70 7.39 8.01
CA VAL A 315 6.55 8.30 7.92
C VAL A 315 6.82 9.49 6.99
N VAL A 316 8.04 10.05 7.05
CA VAL A 316 8.53 11.08 6.14
C VAL A 316 9.67 10.51 5.29
N ILE A 317 9.40 10.32 4.00
CA ILE A 317 10.36 9.73 3.06
C ILE A 317 11.18 10.81 2.33
N HIS A 318 10.63 12.02 2.18
CA HIS A 318 11.32 13.14 1.55
C HIS A 318 12.05 13.95 2.61
N SER A 319 13.39 13.96 2.57
CA SER A 319 14.25 14.63 3.55
C SER A 319 13.89 16.11 3.76
N ASN A 320 13.47 16.80 2.69
CA ASN A 320 13.03 18.20 2.73
C ASN A 320 11.80 18.46 3.61
N LEU A 321 11.00 17.44 3.89
CA LEU A 321 9.81 17.54 4.74
C LEU A 321 10.08 17.15 6.19
N LEU A 322 11.25 16.56 6.50
CA LEU A 322 11.57 16.04 7.83
C LEU A 322 11.57 17.14 8.90
N VAL A 323 11.94 18.37 8.51
CA VAL A 323 11.91 19.54 9.41
C VAL A 323 10.52 19.82 9.97
N TYR A 324 9.46 19.58 9.19
CA TYR A 324 8.08 19.82 9.63
C TYR A 324 7.63 18.79 10.67
N HIS A 325 8.00 17.53 10.48
CA HIS A 325 7.80 16.47 11.47
C HIS A 325 8.51 16.79 12.78
N GLN A 326 9.80 17.14 12.72
CA GLN A 326 10.61 17.47 13.90
C GLN A 326 10.05 18.68 14.66
N ASN A 327 9.66 19.75 13.95
CA ASN A 327 9.07 20.93 14.56
C ASN A 327 7.72 20.62 15.21
N CYS A 328 6.86 19.87 14.52
CA CYS A 328 5.57 19.44 15.03
C CYS A 328 5.72 18.60 16.32
N GLU A 329 6.65 17.64 16.31
CA GLU A 329 6.95 16.82 17.47
C GLU A 329 7.44 17.66 18.66
N GLN A 330 8.42 18.54 18.40
CA GLN A 330 9.04 19.37 19.42
C GLN A 330 8.03 20.32 20.06
N ASP A 331 7.20 20.99 19.25
CA ASP A 331 6.18 21.90 19.73
C ASP A 331 5.08 21.18 20.51
N ALA A 332 4.59 20.05 20.00
CA ALA A 332 3.58 19.26 20.69
C ALA A 332 4.09 18.75 22.04
N ARG A 333 5.32 18.21 22.11
CA ARG A 333 5.96 17.78 23.37
C ARG A 333 6.12 18.94 24.35
N LYS A 334 6.58 20.10 23.87
CA LYS A 334 6.80 21.29 24.71
C LYS A 334 5.50 21.84 25.28
N LYS A 335 4.40 21.79 24.53
CA LYS A 335 3.11 22.40 24.90
C LYS A 335 2.24 21.48 25.74
N LEU A 336 2.24 20.18 25.47
CA LEU A 336 1.48 19.18 26.22
C LEU A 336 2.22 18.66 27.46
N GLY A 337 3.56 18.66 27.42
CA GLY A 337 4.37 17.84 28.30
C GLY A 337 4.53 16.41 27.75
N VAL A 338 5.59 15.74 28.21
CA VAL A 338 6.02 14.43 27.66
C VAL A 338 4.94 13.35 27.83
N GLU A 339 4.36 13.21 29.01
CA GLU A 339 3.38 12.14 29.29
C GLU A 339 2.10 12.28 28.46
N ALA A 340 1.58 13.51 28.34
CA ALA A 340 0.38 13.78 27.56
C ALA A 340 0.62 13.61 26.05
N PHE A 341 1.79 14.03 25.56
CA PHE A 341 2.21 13.74 24.18
C PHE A 341 2.26 12.23 23.93
N GLU A 342 2.96 11.47 24.78
CA GLU A 342 3.07 10.01 24.63
C GLU A 342 1.72 9.30 24.71
N ALA A 343 0.80 9.75 25.58
CA ALA A 343 -0.55 9.20 25.65
C ALA A 343 -1.34 9.46 24.36
N ALA A 344 -1.31 10.70 23.84
CA ALA A 344 -1.97 11.06 22.59
C ALA A 344 -1.36 10.33 21.38
N HIS A 345 -0.04 10.20 21.36
CA HIS A 345 0.69 9.47 20.33
C HIS A 345 0.32 7.98 20.32
N ARG A 346 0.39 7.31 21.48
CA ARG A 346 -0.03 5.89 21.62
C ARG A 346 -1.48 5.67 21.22
N LYS A 347 -2.38 6.62 21.50
CA LYS A 347 -3.77 6.56 21.03
C LYS A 347 -3.83 6.50 19.50
N GLY A 348 -2.99 7.29 18.82
CA GLY A 348 -2.84 7.27 17.37
C GLY A 348 -2.32 5.94 16.85
N GLU A 349 -1.27 5.40 17.49
CA GLU A 349 -0.66 4.12 17.09
C GLU A 349 -1.62 2.93 17.13
N GLN A 350 -2.62 2.99 18.02
CA GLN A 350 -3.66 1.97 18.17
C GLN A 350 -4.76 2.06 17.10
N LEU A 351 -4.80 3.12 16.30
CA LEU A 351 -5.78 3.25 15.23
C LEU A 351 -5.39 2.36 14.04
N GLY A 352 -6.26 1.40 13.70
CA GLY A 352 -6.17 0.70 12.42
C GLY A 352 -6.43 1.63 11.24
N PHE A 353 -6.12 1.19 10.02
CA PHE A 353 -6.20 1.98 8.79
C PHE A 353 -7.48 2.82 8.64
N ASP A 354 -8.66 2.20 8.70
CA ASP A 354 -9.93 2.92 8.52
C ASP A 354 -10.22 3.91 9.66
N ALA A 355 -9.84 3.55 10.89
CA ALA A 355 -10.04 4.41 12.06
C ALA A 355 -9.10 5.63 12.04
N ALA A 356 -7.86 5.44 11.59
CA ALA A 356 -6.88 6.51 11.40
C ALA A 356 -7.36 7.51 10.32
N VAL A 357 -7.85 7.00 9.19
CA VAL A 357 -8.42 7.84 8.13
C VAL A 357 -9.65 8.59 8.63
N ALA A 358 -10.60 7.92 9.29
CA ALA A 358 -11.80 8.58 9.82
C ALA A 358 -11.44 9.68 10.84
N TYR A 359 -10.49 9.41 11.75
CA TYR A 359 -10.01 10.38 12.72
C TYR A 359 -9.37 11.62 12.06
N ALA A 360 -8.57 11.41 11.01
CA ALA A 360 -7.94 12.49 10.26
C ALA A 360 -8.95 13.37 9.53
N LEU A 361 -10.01 12.77 8.97
CA LEU A 361 -11.09 13.46 8.25
C LEU A 361 -12.14 14.13 9.15
N HIS A 362 -11.90 14.18 10.48
CA HIS A 362 -12.88 14.64 11.47
C HIS A 362 -14.23 13.92 11.36
N GLN A 363 -14.23 12.71 10.79
CA GLN A 363 -15.40 11.85 10.82
C GLN A 363 -15.50 11.38 12.26
N GLN A 364 -16.51 11.89 12.99
CA GLN A 364 -17.00 11.23 14.20
C GLN A 364 -17.02 9.73 13.89
N PRO A 365 -16.49 8.84 14.76
CA PRO A 365 -16.52 7.41 14.50
C PRO A 365 -17.95 7.09 14.13
N SER A 366 -18.14 6.83 12.84
CA SER A 366 -19.47 6.73 12.28
C SER A 366 -20.10 5.60 13.06
N SER A 367 -21.16 5.89 13.80
CA SER A 367 -22.10 4.91 14.38
C SER A 367 -22.85 4.23 13.23
N THR A 368 -22.09 3.74 12.27
CA THR A 368 -22.48 3.29 10.93
C THR A 368 -21.51 2.20 10.47
N SER A 369 -21.16 1.31 11.40
CA SER A 369 -21.21 -0.14 11.19
C SER A 369 -22.36 -0.78 12.01
N ALA A 370 -23.24 0.05 12.60
CA ALA A 370 -24.42 -0.37 13.34
C ALA A 370 -25.66 0.39 12.87
N ARG A 371 -25.93 0.39 11.56
CA ARG A 371 -27.28 0.59 11.02
C ARG A 371 -27.72 -0.68 10.30
N GLY A 372 -27.90 -1.71 11.10
CA GLY A 372 -28.55 -2.97 10.77
C GLY A 372 -29.10 -3.55 12.05
N SER A 373 -30.41 -3.42 12.24
CA SER A 373 -31.25 -3.82 13.38
C SER A 373 -31.25 -2.86 14.60
N ASP A 374 -32.30 -2.05 14.66
CA ASP A 374 -32.91 -1.67 15.94
C ASP A 374 -33.27 -2.94 16.73
N GLY A 375 -32.70 -3.04 17.92
CA GLY A 375 -32.97 -4.09 18.90
C GLY A 375 -31.74 -4.42 19.75
N PRO A 376 -31.93 -4.88 21.00
CA PRO A 376 -30.80 -5.38 21.81
C PRO A 376 -30.04 -6.46 21.02
N PRO A 377 -28.70 -6.58 21.19
CA PRO A 377 -27.86 -7.45 20.38
C PRO A 377 -28.39 -8.89 20.42
N ARG A 378 -29.02 -9.33 19.32
CA ARG A 378 -29.54 -10.69 19.21
C ARG A 378 -28.41 -11.62 18.80
N LEU A 379 -28.01 -12.49 19.73
CA LEU A 379 -27.21 -13.66 19.41
C LEU A 379 -27.92 -14.49 18.33
N THR A 380 -27.16 -14.99 17.35
CA THR A 380 -27.67 -15.96 16.38
C THR A 380 -28.11 -17.23 17.11
N LYS A 381 -28.94 -18.09 16.48
CA LYS A 381 -29.36 -19.37 17.09
C LYS A 381 -28.19 -20.20 17.61
N ARG A 382 -27.06 -20.18 16.89
CA ARG A 382 -25.86 -20.94 17.26
C ARG A 382 -25.10 -20.29 18.41
N GLU A 383 -24.97 -18.96 18.40
CA GLU A 383 -24.37 -18.22 19.52
C GLU A 383 -25.21 -18.35 20.81
N ARG A 384 -26.54 -18.36 20.69
CA ARG A 384 -27.44 -18.56 21.84
C ARG A 384 -27.25 -19.94 22.47
N GLN A 385 -27.21 -21.00 21.66
CA GLN A 385 -26.90 -22.36 22.15
C GLN A 385 -25.57 -22.41 22.91
N VAL A 386 -24.54 -21.73 22.40
CA VAL A 386 -23.24 -21.67 23.08
C VAL A 386 -23.34 -20.84 24.38
N ALA A 387 -24.09 -19.74 24.39
CA ALA A 387 -24.34 -18.92 25.58
C ALA A 387 -25.11 -19.69 26.68
N ASP A 388 -26.11 -20.49 26.30
CA ASP A 388 -26.87 -21.33 27.24
C ASP A 388 -25.95 -22.39 27.89
N LEU A 389 -25.11 -23.04 27.09
CA LEU A 389 -24.12 -24.00 27.61
C LEU A 389 -23.02 -23.32 28.45
N ILE A 390 -22.70 -22.06 28.17
CA ILE A 390 -21.85 -21.24 29.05
C ILE A 390 -22.54 -21.04 30.41
N ALA A 391 -23.83 -20.73 30.42
CA ALA A 391 -24.60 -20.52 31.65
C ALA A 391 -24.76 -21.79 32.50
N GLU A 392 -24.78 -22.97 31.86
CA GLU A 392 -24.70 -24.27 32.52
C GLU A 392 -23.30 -24.59 33.10
N GLY A 393 -22.30 -23.72 32.90
CA GLY A 393 -20.95 -23.86 33.46
C GLY A 393 -20.03 -24.81 32.67
N LEU A 394 -20.40 -25.20 31.45
CA LEU A 394 -19.57 -26.10 30.64
C LEU A 394 -18.27 -25.41 30.23
N THR A 395 -17.23 -26.20 29.93
CA THR A 395 -15.96 -25.72 29.34
C THR A 395 -16.05 -25.68 27.81
N ASN A 396 -15.09 -25.05 27.13
CA ASN A 396 -15.04 -25.06 25.65
C ASN A 396 -14.95 -26.48 25.08
N GLN A 397 -14.27 -27.40 25.77
CA GLN A 397 -14.20 -28.80 25.38
C GLN A 397 -15.58 -29.47 25.49
N SER A 398 -16.26 -29.29 26.62
CA SER A 398 -17.60 -29.87 26.82
C SER A 398 -18.65 -29.27 25.87
N ILE A 399 -18.54 -27.98 25.53
CA ILE A 399 -19.38 -27.34 24.50
C ILE A 399 -19.11 -27.95 23.13
N ALA A 400 -17.83 -28.16 22.79
CA ALA A 400 -17.43 -28.77 21.52
C ALA A 400 -18.01 -30.18 21.37
N ASP A 401 -17.91 -31.00 22.43
CA ASP A 401 -18.45 -32.36 22.45
C ASP A 401 -19.99 -32.35 22.35
N ARG A 402 -20.67 -31.45 23.08
CA ARG A 402 -22.14 -31.34 23.08
C ARG A 402 -22.71 -30.87 21.75
N LEU A 403 -21.98 -29.99 21.05
CA LEU A 403 -22.42 -29.39 19.79
C LEU A 403 -21.83 -30.07 18.55
N VAL A 404 -21.02 -31.12 18.73
CA VAL A 404 -20.31 -31.88 17.69
C VAL A 404 -19.51 -30.94 16.77
N ILE A 405 -18.66 -30.12 17.38
CA ILE A 405 -17.75 -29.19 16.70
C ILE A 405 -16.34 -29.30 17.30
N SER A 406 -15.34 -28.67 16.67
CA SER A 406 -13.98 -28.65 17.24
C SER A 406 -13.88 -27.73 18.47
N PRO A 407 -12.97 -28.00 19.43
CA PRO A 407 -12.71 -27.12 20.58
C PRO A 407 -12.34 -25.69 20.17
N ARG A 408 -11.60 -25.53 19.05
CA ARG A 408 -11.22 -24.23 18.49
C ARG A 408 -12.45 -23.47 17.94
N THR A 409 -13.42 -24.18 17.38
CA THR A 409 -14.68 -23.59 16.92
C THR A 409 -15.54 -23.14 18.11
N ALA A 410 -15.60 -23.93 19.18
CA ALA A 410 -16.29 -23.53 20.41
C ALA A 410 -15.64 -22.29 21.05
N GLN A 411 -14.31 -22.22 21.09
CA GLN A 411 -13.57 -21.04 21.54
C GLN A 411 -13.89 -19.81 20.68
N GLY A 412 -13.85 -19.92 19.35
CA GLY A 412 -14.19 -18.81 18.46
C GLY A 412 -15.62 -18.30 18.64
N HIS A 413 -16.58 -19.19 18.90
CA HIS A 413 -17.95 -18.78 19.25
C HIS A 413 -18.02 -18.02 20.57
N VAL A 414 -17.26 -18.44 21.60
CA VAL A 414 -17.21 -17.76 22.91
C VAL A 414 -16.60 -16.36 22.75
N GLU A 415 -15.51 -16.23 22.01
CA GLU A 415 -14.85 -14.93 21.73
C GLU A 415 -15.79 -13.99 20.96
N HIS A 416 -16.52 -14.50 19.96
CA HIS A 416 -17.53 -13.72 19.25
C HIS A 416 -18.70 -13.28 20.15
N ILE A 417 -19.19 -14.15 21.04
CA ILE A 417 -20.28 -13.80 21.96
C ILE A 417 -19.82 -12.69 22.93
N LEU A 418 -18.61 -12.80 23.46
CA LEU A 418 -18.02 -11.77 24.34
C LEU A 418 -17.90 -10.43 23.61
N ALA A 419 -17.35 -10.42 22.40
CA ALA A 419 -17.23 -9.21 21.59
C ALA A 419 -18.60 -8.61 21.23
N LYS A 420 -19.58 -9.45 20.89
CA LYS A 420 -20.92 -9.03 20.44
C LYS A 420 -21.80 -8.50 21.59
N LEU A 421 -21.60 -8.99 22.81
CA LEU A 421 -22.30 -8.52 24.02
C LEU A 421 -21.51 -7.43 24.78
N GLY A 422 -20.28 -7.11 24.36
CA GLY A 422 -19.42 -6.15 25.07
C GLY A 422 -18.91 -6.68 26.41
N PHE A 423 -18.80 -8.00 26.57
CA PHE A 423 -18.34 -8.64 27.80
C PHE A 423 -16.87 -9.03 27.72
N THR A 424 -16.21 -9.06 28.87
CA THR A 424 -14.79 -9.41 29.01
C THR A 424 -14.60 -10.77 29.68
N SER A 425 -15.67 -11.40 30.17
CA SER A 425 -15.60 -12.70 30.84
C SER A 425 -16.78 -13.60 30.54
N ARG A 426 -16.52 -14.91 30.53
CA ARG A 426 -17.53 -15.97 30.37
C ARG A 426 -18.62 -15.89 31.46
N THR A 427 -18.26 -15.44 32.66
CA THR A 427 -19.18 -15.26 33.79
C THR A 427 -20.23 -14.18 33.51
N GLN A 428 -19.88 -13.11 32.79
CA GLN A 428 -20.85 -12.08 32.36
C GLN A 428 -21.85 -12.64 31.35
N VAL A 429 -21.42 -13.52 30.44
CA VAL A 429 -22.33 -14.23 29.52
C VAL A 429 -23.33 -15.09 30.30
N ALA A 430 -22.85 -15.83 31.31
CA ALA A 430 -23.72 -16.65 32.15
C ALA A 430 -24.74 -15.81 32.95
N ALA A 431 -24.32 -14.68 33.51
CA ALA A 431 -25.20 -13.75 34.23
C ALA A 431 -26.28 -13.15 33.30
N TRP A 432 -25.89 -12.74 32.09
CA TRP A 432 -26.79 -12.19 31.09
C TRP A 432 -27.84 -13.20 30.60
N VAL A 433 -27.47 -14.47 30.38
CA VAL A 433 -28.44 -15.53 30.03
C VAL A 433 -29.43 -15.75 31.16
N ALA A 434 -28.98 -15.73 32.42
CA ALA A 434 -29.85 -15.90 33.58
C ALA A 434 -30.84 -14.72 33.77
N GLU A 435 -30.46 -13.51 33.38
CA GLU A 435 -31.35 -12.34 33.34
C GLU A 435 -32.39 -12.47 32.22
N GLN A 436 -32.01 -12.95 31.04
CA GLN A 436 -32.96 -13.15 29.92
C GLN A 436 -33.94 -14.33 30.10
N ALA A 437 -33.68 -15.23 31.05
CA ALA A 437 -34.60 -16.31 31.40
C ALA A 437 -35.66 -15.91 32.45
N ARG A 438 -35.52 -14.71 33.05
CA ARG A 438 -36.45 -14.14 34.05
C ARG A 438 -37.46 -13.17 33.46
N ASP A 439 -37.20 -12.64 32.27
CA ASP A 439 -38.13 -11.90 31.40
C ASP A 439 -38.86 -12.87 30.45
#